data_AF-A0A1G8QDY0-F1
#
_entry.id   AF-A0A1G8QDY0-F1
#
_cell.length_a   1.000
_cell.length_b   1.000
_cell.length_c   1.000
_cell.angle_alpha   90.00
_cell.angle_beta   90.00
_cell.angle_gamma   90.00
#
_symmetry.space_group_name_H-M   'P 1'
#
loop_
_entity.id
_entity.type
_entity.pdbx_description
1 polymer ?
#
loop_
_entity_poly.entity_id
_entity_poly.type
_entity_poly.pdbx_seq_one_letter_code
_entity_poly.pdbx_strand_id
1 'polypeptide(L)'
;MSTFVDSIVTFLRAGYPEGVPERDYFPLFALLARQLTDDEVAQVADVLTDELLRTGHPTSGESIRAAIADITREKPLDADIARVSAHLAAGGWPLAAPHRAESGVD
;
A
#
# COMPACT_ATOMS: atom_id res chain seq x y z
N MET A 1 14.31 -4.32 7.92
CA MET A 1 13.14 -3.83 7.16
C MET A 1 13.58 -2.57 6.44
N SER A 2 13.31 -2.45 5.14
CA SER A 2 13.64 -1.23 4.38
C SER A 2 12.97 -0.03 5.02
N THR A 3 13.73 1.04 5.30
CA THR A 3 13.23 2.32 5.85
C THR A 3 12.07 2.87 5.02
N PHE A 4 12.05 2.52 3.73
CA PHE A 4 10.99 2.87 2.81
C PHE A 4 9.65 2.21 3.15
N VAL A 5 9.62 0.87 3.29
CA VAL A 5 8.42 0.09 3.65
C VAL A 5 7.81 0.56 4.96
N ASP A 6 8.64 0.84 5.97
CA ASP A 6 8.21 1.39 7.26
C ASP A 6 7.53 2.76 7.13
N SER A 7 8.05 3.61 6.23
CA SER A 7 7.41 4.88 5.89
C SER A 7 6.04 4.67 5.25
N ILE A 8 5.89 3.72 4.31
CA ILE A 8 4.59 3.36 3.71
C ILE A 8 3.57 2.98 4.77
N VAL A 9 3.97 2.11 5.70
CA VAL A 9 3.11 1.62 6.77
C VAL A 9 2.70 2.77 7.68
N THR A 10 3.61 3.69 7.98
CA THR A 10 3.30 4.92 8.73
C THR A 10 2.26 5.78 8.02
N PHE A 11 2.40 5.99 6.70
CA PHE A 11 1.44 6.75 5.91
C PHE A 11 0.09 6.05 5.82
N LEU A 12 0.07 4.72 5.68
CA LEU A 12 -1.15 3.92 5.69
C LEU A 12 -1.89 4.06 7.02
N ARG A 13 -1.18 3.96 8.15
CA ARG A 13 -1.77 4.16 9.49
C ARG A 13 -2.34 5.57 9.65
N ALA A 14 -1.68 6.58 9.09
CA ALA A 14 -2.15 7.96 9.17
C ALA A 14 -3.35 8.24 8.25
N GLY A 15 -3.37 7.66 7.05
CA GLY A 15 -4.48 7.81 6.09
C GLY A 15 -5.69 6.90 6.36
N TYR A 16 -5.48 5.78 7.05
CA TYR A 16 -6.49 4.78 7.41
C TYR A 16 -6.36 4.38 8.88
N PRO A 17 -6.73 5.29 9.82
CA PRO A 17 -6.60 5.02 11.25
C PRO A 17 -7.48 3.87 11.74
N GLU A 18 -8.60 3.60 11.05
CA GLU A 18 -9.50 2.47 11.34
C GLU A 18 -9.17 1.21 10.52
N GLY A 19 -8.08 1.23 9.76
CA GLY A 19 -7.72 0.19 8.81
C GLY A 19 -8.19 0.49 7.38
N VAL A 20 -7.55 -0.16 6.42
CA VAL A 20 -7.83 0.04 5.00
C VAL A 20 -9.06 -0.80 4.63
N PRO A 21 -10.12 -0.22 4.05
CA PRO A 21 -11.30 -0.97 3.66
C PRO A 21 -11.02 -1.83 2.41
N GLU A 22 -11.74 -2.94 2.25
CA GLU A 22 -11.43 -3.95 1.23
C GLU A 22 -11.49 -3.41 -0.21
N ARG A 23 -12.41 -2.47 -0.47
CA ARG A 23 -12.52 -1.77 -1.77
C ARG A 23 -11.28 -0.94 -2.13
N ASP A 24 -10.49 -0.56 -1.13
CA ASP A 24 -9.30 0.25 -1.31
C ASP A 24 -8.04 -0.60 -1.47
N TYR A 25 -8.07 -1.91 -1.18
CA TYR A 25 -6.90 -2.78 -1.36
C TYR A 25 -6.40 -2.80 -2.80
N PHE A 26 -7.29 -3.03 -3.76
CA PHE A 26 -6.93 -3.07 -5.17
C PHE A 26 -6.29 -1.77 -5.69
N PRO A 27 -6.95 -0.60 -5.57
CA PRO A 27 -6.35 0.67 -5.98
C PRO A 27 -5.11 1.05 -5.15
N LEU A 28 -5.02 0.64 -3.87
CA LEU A 28 -3.85 0.85 -3.03
C LEU A 28 -2.63 0.09 -3.55
N PHE A 29 -2.74 -1.23 -3.71
CA PHE A 29 -1.62 -2.04 -4.18
C PHE A 29 -1.24 -1.71 -5.61
N ALA A 30 -2.20 -1.31 -6.46
CA ALA A 30 -1.88 -0.82 -7.79
C ALA A 30 -1.14 0.53 -7.77
N LEU A 31 -1.46 1.43 -6.83
CA LEU A 31 -0.70 2.66 -6.63
C LEU A 31 0.73 2.34 -6.17
N LEU A 32 0.87 1.44 -5.19
CA LEU A 32 2.17 1.03 -4.66
C LEU A 32 3.02 0.33 -5.72
N ALA A 33 2.45 -0.57 -6.53
CA ALA A 33 3.15 -1.27 -7.61
C ALA A 33 3.73 -0.35 -8.70
N ARG A 34 3.29 0.91 -8.78
CA ARG A 34 3.89 1.91 -9.69
C ARG A 34 5.21 2.49 -9.18
N GLN A 35 5.50 2.35 -7.90
CA GLN A 35 6.64 3.00 -7.24
C GLN A 35 7.54 2.03 -6.46
N LEU A 36 6.99 0.90 -6.05
CA LEU A 36 7.67 -0.16 -5.32
C LEU A 36 8.00 -1.31 -6.27
N THR A 37 9.06 -2.05 -5.94
CA THR A 37 9.33 -3.36 -6.53
C THR A 37 8.34 -4.41 -6.00
N ASP A 38 8.15 -5.52 -6.73
CA ASP A 38 7.28 -6.63 -6.28
C ASP A 38 7.61 -7.13 -4.87
N ASP A 39 8.89 -7.17 -4.48
CA ASP A 39 9.31 -7.58 -3.13
C ASP A 39 8.82 -6.58 -2.07
N GLU A 40 8.96 -5.28 -2.33
CA GLU A 40 8.49 -4.23 -1.42
C GLU A 40 6.96 -4.22 -1.32
N VAL A 41 6.24 -4.46 -2.44
CA VAL A 41 4.79 -4.62 -2.43
C VAL A 41 4.39 -5.83 -1.58
N ALA A 42 5.09 -6.96 -1.72
CA ALA A 42 4.85 -8.15 -0.91
C ALA A 42 5.12 -7.90 0.58
N GLN A 43 6.17 -7.15 0.92
CA GLN A 43 6.46 -6.77 2.31
C GLN A 43 5.35 -5.89 2.91
N VAL A 44 4.86 -4.89 2.17
CA VAL A 44 3.74 -4.04 2.63
C VAL A 44 2.47 -4.88 2.82
N ALA A 45 2.20 -5.82 1.92
CA ALA A 45 1.07 -6.72 2.02
C ALA A 45 1.13 -7.64 3.25
N ASP A 46 2.32 -8.16 3.56
CA ASP A 46 2.55 -8.98 4.75
C ASP A 46 2.31 -8.19 6.04
N VAL A 47 2.85 -6.97 6.12
CA VAL A 47 2.64 -6.08 7.28
C VAL A 47 1.17 -5.72 7.48
N LEU A 48 0.46 -5.38 6.39
CA LEU A 48 -0.98 -5.12 6.44
C LEU A 48 -1.76 -6.35 6.90
N THR A 49 -1.41 -7.54 6.39
CA THR A 49 -2.05 -8.80 6.76
C THR A 49 -1.83 -9.11 8.24
N ASP A 50 -0.61 -8.96 8.76
CA ASP A 50 -0.30 -9.18 10.17
C ASP A 50 -1.08 -8.21 11.09
N GLU A 51 -1.22 -6.95 10.69
CA GLU A 51 -2.03 -5.98 11.42
C GLU A 51 -3.52 -6.35 11.46
N LEU A 52 -4.07 -6.78 10.32
CA LEU A 52 -5.47 -7.21 10.23
C LEU A 52 -5.74 -8.47 11.06
N LEU A 53 -4.80 -9.41 11.08
CA LEU A 53 -4.88 -10.58 11.95
C LEU A 53 -4.89 -10.19 13.43
N ARG A 54 -4.07 -9.21 13.82
CA ARG A 54 -3.99 -8.72 15.20
C ARG A 54 -5.24 -7.97 15.65
N THR A 55 -5.92 -7.31 14.71
CA THR A 55 -7.17 -6.55 14.96
C THR A 55 -8.43 -7.41 14.82
N GLY A 56 -8.32 -8.69 14.45
CA GLY A 56 -9.43 -9.63 14.40
C GLY A 56 -10.19 -9.66 13.06
N HIS A 57 -9.56 -9.21 11.97
CA HIS A 57 -10.12 -9.20 10.61
C HIS A 57 -9.41 -10.20 9.67
N PRO A 58 -9.53 -11.52 9.89
CA PRO A 58 -8.79 -12.53 9.13
C PRO A 58 -9.21 -12.64 7.65
N THR A 59 -10.45 -12.31 7.31
CA THR A 59 -10.96 -12.32 5.93
C THR A 59 -10.23 -11.32 5.03
N SER A 60 -9.70 -10.24 5.59
CA SER A 60 -9.00 -9.22 4.83
C SER A 60 -7.65 -9.68 4.27
N GLY A 61 -7.01 -10.70 4.85
CA GLY A 61 -5.76 -11.25 4.31
C GLY A 61 -5.93 -11.99 2.98
N GLU A 62 -7.07 -12.67 2.77
CA GLU A 62 -7.39 -13.28 1.48
C GLU A 62 -7.71 -12.22 0.42
N SER A 63 -8.46 -11.18 0.81
CA SER A 63 -8.75 -10.02 -0.05
C SER A 63 -7.49 -9.28 -0.50
N ILE A 64 -6.47 -9.15 0.35
CA ILE A 64 -5.16 -8.57 -0.01
C ILE A 64 -4.47 -9.43 -1.08
N ARG A 65 -4.40 -10.75 -0.89
CA ARG A 65 -3.79 -11.64 -1.89
C ARG A 65 -4.54 -11.62 -3.21
N ALA A 66 -5.87 -11.60 -3.16
CA ALA A 66 -6.72 -11.46 -4.33
C ALA A 66 -6.44 -10.14 -5.05
N ALA A 67 -6.36 -9.02 -4.32
CA ALA A 67 -6.05 -7.70 -4.89
C ALA A 67 -4.69 -7.70 -5.61
N ILE A 68 -3.65 -8.28 -5.02
CA ILE A 68 -2.32 -8.36 -5.65
C ILE A 68 -2.35 -9.21 -6.93
N ALA A 69 -3.03 -10.36 -6.90
CA ALA A 69 -3.19 -11.22 -8.06
C ALA A 69 -3.98 -10.54 -9.19
N ASP A 70 -4.95 -9.70 -8.82
CA ASP A 70 -5.83 -9.03 -9.76
C ASP A 70 -5.16 -7.85 -10.47
N ILE A 71 -4.15 -7.20 -9.88
CA ILE A 71 -3.40 -6.09 -10.53
C ILE A 71 -2.79 -6.52 -11.86
N THR A 72 -2.43 -7.79 -11.99
CA THR A 72 -1.87 -8.33 -13.23
C THR A 72 -2.93 -8.51 -14.32
N ARG A 73 -4.21 -8.56 -13.93
CA ARG A 73 -5.36 -8.92 -14.79
C ARG A 73 -6.24 -7.74 -15.12
N GLU A 74 -6.43 -6.84 -14.16
CA GLU A 74 -7.32 -5.69 -14.26
C GLU A 74 -6.56 -4.40 -13.90
N LYS A 75 -6.94 -3.31 -14.56
CA LYS A 75 -6.41 -1.98 -14.25
C LYS A 75 -7.42 -1.27 -13.34
N PRO A 76 -7.01 -0.75 -12.17
CA PRO A 76 -7.90 0.05 -11.34
C PRO A 76 -8.31 1.33 -12.05
N LEU A 77 -9.51 1.80 -11.70
CA LEU A 77 -10.01 3.08 -12.16
C LEU A 77 -9.11 4.19 -11.61
N ASP A 78 -8.74 5.13 -12.46
CA ASP A 78 -7.94 6.29 -12.06
C ASP A 78 -8.60 7.08 -10.91
N ALA A 79 -9.93 7.07 -10.82
CA ALA A 79 -10.69 7.69 -9.72
C ALA A 79 -10.48 6.98 -8.37
N ASP A 80 -10.42 5.65 -8.35
CA ASP A 80 -10.16 4.88 -7.12
C ASP A 80 -8.71 5.09 -6.67
N ILE A 81 -7.76 5.11 -7.60
CA ILE A 81 -6.35 5.43 -7.31
C ILE A 81 -6.25 6.85 -6.73
N ALA A 82 -6.95 7.83 -7.32
CA ALA A 82 -6.95 9.20 -6.82
C ALA A 82 -7.54 9.31 -5.41
N ARG A 83 -8.60 8.54 -5.09
CA ARG A 83 -9.18 8.49 -3.74
C ARG A 83 -8.17 7.99 -2.72
N VAL A 84 -7.52 6.85 -3.00
CA VAL A 84 -6.53 6.26 -2.10
C VAL A 84 -5.32 7.18 -1.96
N SER A 85 -4.86 7.77 -3.05
CA SER A 85 -3.76 8.73 -3.06
C SER A 85 -4.07 9.95 -2.19
N ALA A 86 -5.31 10.47 -2.23
CA ALA A 86 -5.73 11.57 -1.38
C ALA A 86 -5.74 11.18 0.12
N HIS A 87 -6.17 9.96 0.46
CA HIS A 87 -6.12 9.46 1.85
C HIS A 87 -4.68 9.33 2.35
N LEU A 88 -3.81 8.74 1.54
CA LEU A 88 -2.38 8.63 1.85
C LEU A 88 -1.73 10.01 2.00
N ALA A 89 -2.07 10.97 1.12
CA ALA A 89 -1.54 12.32 1.18
C ALA A 89 -1.99 13.08 2.42
N ALA A 90 -3.21 12.86 2.90
CA ALA A 90 -3.67 13.35 4.20
C ALA A 90 -2.82 12.79 5.36
N GLY A 91 -2.30 11.57 5.20
CA GLY A 91 -1.35 10.94 6.11
C GLY A 91 0.12 11.36 5.92
N GLY A 92 0.43 12.26 4.98
CA GLY A 92 1.79 12.74 4.72
C GLY A 92 2.53 12.01 3.59
N TRP A 93 1.86 11.15 2.83
CA TRP A 93 2.45 10.50 1.66
C TRP A 93 2.85 11.52 0.58
N PRO A 94 4.09 11.47 0.05
CA PRO A 94 4.50 12.35 -1.03
C PRO A 94 3.78 11.97 -2.34
N LEU A 95 2.93 12.87 -2.83
CA LEU A 95 2.15 12.69 -4.07
C LEU A 95 3.03 12.53 -5.32
N ALA A 96 4.24 13.09 -5.29
CA ALA A 96 5.31 12.75 -6.21
C ALA A 96 6.07 11.56 -5.61
N ALA A 97 6.40 10.56 -6.43
CA ALA A 97 7.17 9.40 -5.97
C ALA A 97 8.28 9.87 -5.02
N PRO A 98 8.39 9.28 -3.81
CA PRO A 98 9.57 9.52 -3.01
C PRO A 98 10.73 9.18 -3.93
N HIS A 99 11.55 10.20 -4.25
CA HIS A 99 12.76 10.00 -5.01
C HIS A 99 13.46 8.87 -4.29
N ARG A 100 13.51 7.67 -4.91
CA ARG A 100 14.28 6.54 -4.40
C ARG A 100 15.63 7.18 -4.12
N ALA A 101 15.94 7.39 -2.85
CA ALA A 101 17.12 8.14 -2.48
C ALA A 101 18.23 7.42 -3.22
N GLU A 102 18.82 8.12 -4.19
CA GLU A 102 19.98 7.63 -4.90
C GLU A 102 21.05 7.60 -3.82
N SER A 103 21.14 6.47 -3.10
CA SER A 103 22.33 6.10 -2.35
C SER A 103 23.39 5.79 -3.38
N GLY A 104 23.87 6.84 -4.04
CA GLY A 104 25.15 6.86 -4.69
C GLY A 104 26.20 6.62 -3.62
N VAL A 105 26.85 5.47 -3.75
CA VAL A 105 28.28 5.23 -3.50
C VAL A 105 29.02 6.25 -2.62
N ASP A 106 29.47 5.79 -1.45
CA ASP A 106 30.87 5.94 -1.03
C ASP A 106 31.30 4.67 -0.29
#